data_AF-A0A022QJX4-F1
#
_entry.id   AF-A0A022QJX4-F1
#
_cell.length_a   1.000
_cell.length_b   1.000
_cell.length_c   1.000
_cell.angle_alpha   90.00
_cell.angle_beta   90.00
_cell.angle_gamma   90.00
#
_symmetry.space_group_name_H-M   'P 1'
#
loop_
_entity.id
_entity.type
_entity.pdbx_description
1 polymer ?
#
loop_
_entity_poly.entity_id
_entity_poly.type
_entity_poly.pdbx_seq_one_letter_code
_entity_poly.pdbx_strand_id
1 'polypeptide(L)'
;MAVSIMSLLFVILMEFSCLVHALKFYVGGDDGWTLKPSENYIQWAERYRFRVNDEIVFKYKRGHDSVLVVSENDYSKCNKENPIKILKNGDSKFKFEKSGPFFFI
;
A
#
# COMPACT_ATOMS: atom_id res chain seq x y z
N MET A 1 44.07 16.81 12.92
CA MET A 1 43.25 15.84 13.69
C MET A 1 41.76 16.20 13.66
N ALA A 2 41.34 17.40 14.08
CA ALA A 2 39.91 17.79 14.05
C ALA A 2 39.27 17.76 12.64
N VAL A 3 40.00 18.18 11.59
CA VAL A 3 39.51 18.17 10.20
C VAL A 3 39.26 16.74 9.69
N SER A 4 40.15 15.79 10.00
CA SER A 4 39.95 14.37 9.66
C SER A 4 38.76 13.75 10.38
N ILE A 5 38.50 14.14 11.64
CA ILE A 5 37.36 13.64 12.43
C ILE A 5 36.04 14.19 11.84
N MET A 6 35.99 15.47 11.49
CA MET A 6 34.83 16.07 10.81
C MET A 6 34.57 15.42 9.45
N SER A 7 35.60 15.16 8.64
CA SER A 7 35.45 14.44 7.37
C SER A 7 34.97 13.01 7.57
N LEU A 8 35.46 12.28 8.58
CA LEU A 8 34.97 10.92 8.90
C LEU A 8 33.48 10.93 9.28
N LEU A 9 33.06 11.87 10.14
CA LEU A 9 31.66 12.01 10.55
C LEU A 9 30.75 12.30 9.36
N PHE A 10 31.21 13.10 8.39
CA PHE A 10 30.46 13.42 7.19
C PHE A 10 30.30 12.21 6.25
N VAL A 11 31.32 11.36 6.14
CA VAL A 11 31.27 10.09 5.39
C VAL A 11 30.31 9.09 6.05
N ILE A 12 30.37 8.95 7.39
CA ILE A 12 29.45 8.10 8.17
C ILE A 12 27.99 8.57 8.05
N LEU A 13 27.74 9.89 8.04
CA LEU A 13 26.39 10.45 7.86
C LEU A 13 25.84 10.24 6.44
N MET A 14 26.68 10.26 5.40
CA MET A 14 26.28 9.92 4.04
C MET A 14 25.97 8.43 3.85
N GLU A 15 26.67 7.54 4.56
CA GLU A 15 26.38 6.10 4.54
C GLU A 15 25.06 5.76 5.26
N PHE A 16 24.64 6.58 6.23
CA PHE A 16 23.40 6.39 7.00
C PHE A 16 22.13 6.84 6.28
N SER A 17 22.22 7.42 5.07
CA SER A 17 21.04 7.64 4.22
C SER A 17 20.60 6.32 3.58
N CYS A 18 20.19 5.35 4.40
CA CYS A 18 19.43 4.22 3.90
C CYS A 18 18.16 4.78 3.24
N LEU A 19 18.07 4.57 1.94
CA LEU A 19 16.96 4.97 1.07
C LEU A 19 15.63 4.47 1.64
N VAL A 20 14.91 5.32 2.38
CA VAL A 20 13.52 5.05 2.75
C VAL A 20 12.67 5.33 1.52
N HIS A 21 12.67 4.38 0.58
CA HIS A 21 11.83 4.46 -0.61
C HIS A 21 10.47 3.85 -0.30
N ALA A 22 9.41 4.63 -0.49
CA ALA A 22 8.05 4.12 -0.53
C ALA A 22 7.88 3.22 -1.75
N LEU A 23 7.40 2.00 -1.53
CA LEU A 23 7.14 1.02 -2.59
C LEU A 23 5.71 1.17 -3.11
N LYS A 24 5.51 0.72 -4.36
CA LYS A 24 4.20 0.63 -4.99
C LYS A 24 3.90 -0.83 -5.32
N PHE A 25 2.73 -1.30 -4.90
CA PHE A 25 2.27 -2.66 -5.15
C PHE A 25 0.98 -2.66 -5.96
N TYR A 26 0.86 -3.55 -6.93
CA TYR A 26 -0.35 -3.68 -7.75
C TYR A 26 -1.19 -4.83 -7.24
N VAL A 27 -2.38 -4.51 -6.72
CA VAL A 27 -3.30 -5.49 -6.12
C VAL A 27 -3.75 -6.48 -7.19
N GLY A 28 -3.57 -7.78 -6.93
CA GLY A 28 -3.90 -8.85 -7.89
C GLY A 28 -2.90 -9.03 -9.03
N GLY A 29 -1.79 -8.31 -9.04
CA GLY A 29 -0.80 -8.40 -10.13
C GLY A 29 -1.39 -8.02 -11.47
N ASP A 30 -1.22 -8.89 -12.47
CA ASP A 30 -1.68 -8.65 -13.85
C ASP A 30 -3.21 -8.69 -13.99
N ASP A 31 -3.92 -9.40 -13.10
CA ASP A 31 -5.39 -9.46 -13.12
C ASP A 31 -6.03 -8.17 -12.60
N GLY A 32 -5.31 -7.43 -11.74
CA GLY A 32 -5.82 -6.25 -11.07
C GLY A 32 -6.92 -6.55 -10.05
N TRP A 33 -7.84 -5.60 -9.90
CA TRP A 33 -9.01 -5.67 -9.03
C TRP A 33 -10.22 -6.20 -9.80
N THR A 34 -10.59 -7.45 -9.54
CA THR A 34 -11.62 -8.21 -10.26
C THR A 34 -12.27 -9.26 -9.36
N LEU A 35 -13.48 -9.68 -9.72
CA LEU A 35 -14.24 -10.68 -8.94
C LEU A 35 -13.70 -12.11 -9.04
N LYS A 36 -12.92 -12.40 -10.10
CA LYS A 36 -12.38 -13.74 -10.37
C LYS A 36 -10.88 -13.64 -10.69
N PRO A 37 -10.03 -13.28 -9.72
CA PRO A 37 -8.59 -13.24 -9.94
C PRO A 37 -8.05 -14.68 -10.05
N SER A 38 -6.95 -14.86 -10.77
CA SER A 38 -6.22 -16.13 -10.87
C SER A 38 -5.61 -16.56 -9.52
N GLU A 39 -5.34 -15.59 -8.65
CA GLU A 39 -4.85 -15.78 -7.30
C GLU A 39 -5.75 -15.07 -6.28
N ASN A 40 -5.97 -15.70 -5.12
CA ASN A 40 -6.75 -15.09 -4.04
C ASN A 40 -6.03 -13.85 -3.46
N TYR A 41 -6.76 -12.77 -3.19
CA TYR A 41 -6.19 -11.53 -2.64
C TYR A 41 -5.53 -11.69 -1.28
N ILE A 42 -5.94 -12.66 -0.46
CA ILE A 42 -5.30 -12.99 0.81
C ILE A 42 -3.88 -13.52 0.54
N GLN A 43 -3.74 -14.49 -0.36
CA GLN A 43 -2.44 -15.05 -0.75
C GLN A 43 -1.55 -13.97 -1.39
N TRP A 44 -2.13 -13.11 -2.24
CA TRP A 44 -1.41 -11.99 -2.82
C TRP A 44 -0.85 -11.07 -1.73
N ALA A 45 -1.65 -10.73 -0.72
CA ALA A 45 -1.25 -9.84 0.37
C ALA A 45 -0.18 -10.45 1.28
N GLU A 46 -0.24 -11.77 1.55
CA GLU A 46 0.72 -12.49 2.39
C GLU A 46 2.16 -12.49 1.84
N ARG A 47 2.34 -12.32 0.52
CA ARG A 47 3.68 -12.24 -0.10
C ARG A 47 4.40 -10.93 0.15
N TYR A 48 3.69 -9.88 0.56
CA TYR A 48 4.24 -8.54 0.67
C TYR A 48 4.27 -8.06 2.11
N ARG A 49 5.32 -7.32 2.45
CA ARG A 49 5.43 -6.61 3.72
C ARG A 49 5.23 -5.12 3.48
N PHE A 50 4.00 -4.66 3.69
CA PHE A 50 3.65 -3.24 3.58
C PHE A 50 4.25 -2.43 4.73
N ARG A 51 4.77 -1.24 4.40
CA ARG A 51 5.33 -0.27 5.34
C ARG A 51 4.56 1.04 5.27
N VAL A 52 4.70 1.85 6.32
CA VAL A 52 4.18 3.23 6.30
C VAL A 52 4.85 3.98 5.15
N ASN A 53 4.03 4.75 4.43
CA ASN A 53 4.29 5.44 3.17
C ASN A 53 4.26 4.60 1.89
N ASP A 54 4.21 3.27 1.96
CA ASP A 54 3.97 2.47 0.76
C ASP A 54 2.57 2.75 0.18
N GLU A 55 2.41 2.46 -1.10
CA GLU A 55 1.16 2.62 -1.84
C GLU A 55 0.74 1.30 -2.48
N ILE A 56 -0.55 0.99 -2.39
CA ILE A 56 -1.18 -0.07 -3.18
C ILE A 56 -2.05 0.54 -4.26
N VAL A 57 -2.05 -0.09 -5.44
CA VAL A 57 -2.75 0.38 -6.63
C VAL A 57 -3.76 -0.67 -7.05
N PHE A 58 -5.02 -0.25 -7.12
CA PHE A 58 -6.13 -1.05 -7.60
C PHE A 58 -6.42 -0.68 -9.05
N LYS A 59 -6.20 -1.63 -9.96
CA LYS A 59 -6.45 -1.48 -11.39
C LYS A 59 -7.78 -2.14 -11.76
N TYR A 60 -8.72 -1.37 -12.25
CA TYR A 60 -10.02 -1.82 -12.74
C TYR A 60 -10.58 -0.83 -13.76
N LYS A 61 -11.59 -1.24 -14.53
CA LYS A 61 -12.21 -0.34 -15.50
C LYS A 61 -12.97 0.77 -14.77
N ARG A 62 -12.55 2.03 -14.98
CA ARG A 62 -13.21 3.20 -14.36
C ARG A 62 -14.72 3.20 -14.64
N GLY A 63 -15.51 3.45 -13.60
CA GLY A 63 -16.97 3.48 -13.67
C GLY A 63 -17.65 2.10 -13.64
N HIS A 64 -16.92 0.99 -13.74
CA HIS A 64 -17.46 -0.36 -13.55
C HIS A 64 -17.32 -0.88 -12.13
N ASP A 65 -16.34 -0.36 -11.38
CA ASP A 65 -16.08 -0.80 -10.02
C ASP A 65 -15.56 0.35 -9.15
N SER A 66 -15.37 0.06 -7.87
CA SER A 66 -14.77 0.93 -6.87
C SER A 66 -14.03 0.11 -5.82
N VAL A 67 -13.24 0.78 -4.99
CA VAL A 67 -12.62 0.17 -3.82
C VAL A 67 -13.09 0.93 -2.59
N LEU A 68 -13.61 0.18 -1.63
CA LEU A 68 -14.12 0.68 -0.36
C LEU A 68 -13.12 0.35 0.74
N VAL A 69 -12.57 1.37 1.38
CA VAL A 69 -11.80 1.19 2.62
C VAL A 69 -12.81 1.13 3.76
N VAL A 70 -12.77 0.06 4.55
CA VAL A 70 -13.80 -0.23 5.55
C VAL A 70 -13.19 -0.61 6.91
N SER A 71 -14.04 -0.66 7.94
CA SER A 71 -13.66 -1.21 9.24
C SER A 71 -13.52 -2.74 9.17
N GLU A 72 -12.85 -3.34 10.15
CA GLU A 72 -12.74 -4.81 10.25
C GLU A 72 -14.11 -5.49 10.35
N ASN A 73 -15.02 -4.92 11.14
CA ASN A 73 -16.39 -5.43 11.28
C ASN A 73 -17.14 -5.38 9.95
N ASP A 74 -17.02 -4.29 9.20
CA ASP A 74 -17.67 -4.16 7.90
C ASP A 74 -17.05 -5.07 6.85
N TYR A 75 -15.73 -5.26 6.88
CA TYR A 75 -15.04 -6.27 6.07
C TYR A 75 -15.59 -7.67 6.32
N SER A 76 -15.69 -8.09 7.59
CA SER A 76 -16.17 -9.43 7.97
C SER A 76 -17.61 -9.72 7.53
N LYS A 77 -18.42 -8.68 7.37
CA LYS A 77 -19.85 -8.75 6.99
C LYS A 77 -20.10 -8.37 5.54
N CYS A 78 -19.05 -8.03 4.78
CA CYS A 78 -19.15 -7.44 3.45
C CYS A 78 -20.06 -6.19 3.39
N ASN A 79 -20.08 -5.38 4.46
CA ASN A 79 -20.92 -4.19 4.55
C ASN A 79 -20.32 -3.02 3.76
N LYS A 80 -21.11 -2.43 2.86
CA LYS A 80 -20.69 -1.37 1.93
C LYS A 80 -21.34 -0.03 2.21
N GLU A 81 -22.23 0.06 3.20
CA GLU A 81 -23.09 1.24 3.41
C GLU A 81 -22.31 2.47 3.88
N ASN A 82 -21.35 2.27 4.79
CA ASN A 82 -20.61 3.36 5.44
C ASN A 82 -19.08 3.18 5.33
N PRO A 83 -18.51 3.24 4.12
CA PRO A 83 -17.08 3.09 3.93
C PRO A 83 -16.33 4.29 4.52
N ILE A 84 -15.15 4.05 5.06
CA ILE A 84 -14.22 5.08 5.55
C ILE A 84 -13.73 5.94 4.38
N LYS A 85 -13.49 5.31 3.23
CA LYS A 85 -13.05 5.99 1.99
C LYS A 85 -13.52 5.22 0.78
N ILE A 86 -13.85 5.94 -0.29
CA ILE A 86 -14.23 5.34 -1.57
C ILE A 86 -13.24 5.81 -2.65
N LEU A 87 -12.70 4.87 -3.41
CA LEU A 87 -11.80 5.13 -4.54
C LEU A 87 -12.48 4.65 -5.83
N LYS A 88 -12.60 5.51 -6.85
CA LYS A 88 -13.38 5.23 -8.10
C LYS A 88 -12.62 5.53 -9.41
N ASN A 89 -11.30 5.70 -9.35
CA ASN A 89 -10.54 6.22 -10.49
C ASN A 89 -10.21 5.15 -11.55
N GLY A 90 -10.32 3.86 -11.23
CA GLY A 90 -9.89 2.76 -12.10
C GLY A 90 -8.39 2.46 -12.03
N ASP A 91 -7.59 3.41 -11.57
CA ASP A 91 -6.20 3.26 -11.14
C ASP A 91 -6.02 3.79 -9.72
N SER A 92 -6.97 3.44 -8.87
CA SER A 92 -7.13 3.97 -7.53
C SER A 92 -5.94 3.61 -6.63
N LYS A 93 -5.39 4.62 -5.95
CA LYS A 93 -4.21 4.50 -5.09
C LYS A 93 -4.59 4.64 -3.63
N PHE A 94 -3.99 3.81 -2.78
CA PHE A 94 -4.10 3.92 -1.34
C PHE A 94 -2.70 3.92 -0.72
N LYS A 95 -2.37 4.99 -0.01
CA LYS A 95 -1.11 5.15 0.71
C LYS A 95 -1.30 4.75 2.17
N PHE A 96 -0.41 3.93 2.72
CA PHE A 96 -0.43 3.56 4.13
C PHE A 96 0.15 4.69 4.98
N GLU A 97 -0.69 5.55 5.55
CA GLU A 97 -0.24 6.70 6.35
C GLU A 97 0.08 6.34 7.80
N LYS A 98 -0.36 5.17 8.26
CA LYS A 98 -0.15 4.68 9.63
C LYS A 98 0.03 3.17 9.64
N SER A 99 0.65 2.67 10.70
CA SER A 99 0.70 1.23 10.97
C SER A 99 -0.66 0.70 11.41
N GLY A 100 -0.92 -0.58 11.15
CA GLY A 100 -2.14 -1.29 11.53
C GLY A 100 -2.79 -2.00 10.34
N PRO A 101 -3.87 -2.75 10.59
CA PRO A 101 -4.61 -3.43 9.54
C PRO A 101 -5.44 -2.43 8.72
N PHE A 102 -5.58 -2.72 7.42
CA PHE A 102 -6.46 -2.02 6.50
C PHE A 102 -7.28 -3.05 5.74
N PHE A 103 -8.56 -2.75 5.55
CA PHE A 103 -9.50 -3.66 4.92
C PHE A 103 -10.14 -2.99 3.70
N PHE A 104 -10.27 -3.77 2.63
CA PHE A 104 -10.74 -3.31 1.33
C PHE A 104 -11.84 -4.24 0.82
N ILE A 105 -12.96 -3.68 0.35
CA ILE A 105 -14.08 -4.37 -0.32
C ILE A 105 -14.28 -3.77 -1.71
#